data_AF-A0A067QQE1-F1
#
_entry.id   AF-A0A067QQE1-F1
#
_cell.length_a   1.000
_cell.length_b   1.000
_cell.length_c   1.000
_cell.angle_alpha   90.00
_cell.angle_beta   90.00
_cell.angle_gamma   90.00
#
_symmetry.space_group_name_H-M   'P 1'
#
loop_
_entity.id
_entity.type
_entity.pdbx_description
1 polymer ?
#
loop_
_entity_poly.entity_id
_entity_poly.type
_entity_poly.pdbx_seq_one_letter_code
_entity_poly.pdbx_strand_id
1 'polypeptide(L)'
;MRQGLWRIRMNMELEKLFKSSDIVAVIKARRIKWLGHILRMSDDRGCKMIINSKPPGKLKKGRLKLRWIEDVESDLKQMGVRGWRRKAQNRIGETGHRSQEKPRLH
;
A
#
# COMPACT_ATOMS: atom_id res chain seq x y z
N MET A 1 -48.08 8.13 6.23
CA MET A 1 -47.12 9.04 5.55
C MET A 1 -45.92 9.22 6.48
N ARG A 2 -44.74 8.68 6.17
CA ARG A 2 -43.55 8.88 7.01
C ARG A 2 -42.82 10.13 6.51
N GLN A 3 -42.85 11.18 7.33
CA GLN A 3 -42.21 12.46 7.05
C GLN A 3 -40.70 12.26 6.87
N GLY A 4 -40.17 12.72 5.73
CA GLY A 4 -38.76 12.63 5.39
C GLY A 4 -37.93 13.66 6.16
N LEU A 5 -37.51 13.32 7.38
CA LEU A 5 -36.48 14.07 8.10
C LEU A 5 -35.11 13.70 7.53
N TRP A 6 -34.53 14.59 6.73
CA TRP A 6 -33.11 14.53 6.41
C TRP A 6 -32.31 14.85 7.67
N ARG A 7 -31.69 13.83 8.28
CA ARG A 7 -30.85 13.95 9.47
C ARG A 7 -29.43 13.50 9.13
N ILE A 8 -28.44 14.29 9.52
CA ILE A 8 -27.03 13.89 9.49
C ILE A 8 -26.84 12.72 10.45
N ARG A 9 -26.40 11.57 9.93
CA ARG A 9 -26.11 10.37 10.73
C ARG A 9 -24.63 10.32 11.12
N MET A 10 -24.34 9.69 12.25
CA MET A 10 -22.96 9.41 12.67
C MET A 10 -22.36 8.24 11.87
N ASN A 11 -21.04 8.19 11.77
CA ASN A 11 -20.32 7.10 11.07
C ASN A 11 -20.70 5.72 11.62
N MET A 12 -20.84 5.58 12.94
CA MET A 12 -21.27 4.32 13.56
C MET A 12 -22.66 3.87 13.11
N GLU A 13 -23.58 4.83 12.91
CA GLU A 13 -24.93 4.53 12.42
C GLU A 13 -24.90 4.11 10.94
N LEU A 14 -24.07 4.77 10.13
CA LEU A 14 -23.86 4.42 8.72
C LEU A 14 -23.24 3.03 8.58
N GLU A 15 -22.19 2.72 9.37
CA GLU A 15 -21.56 1.40 9.40
C GLU A 15 -22.55 0.29 9.76
N LYS A 16 -23.42 0.52 10.76
CA LYS A 16 -24.44 -0.45 11.16
C LYS A 16 -25.52 -0.66 10.09
N LEU A 17 -25.93 0.42 9.41
CA LEU A 17 -26.97 0.39 8.37
C LEU A 17 -26.49 -0.30 7.10
N PHE A 18 -25.30 0.07 6.64
CA PHE A 18 -24.77 -0.40 5.37
C PHE A 18 -23.88 -1.64 5.51
N LYS A 19 -23.58 -2.06 6.75
CA LYS A 19 -22.64 -3.15 7.06
C LYS A 19 -21.32 -3.00 6.30
N SER A 20 -20.94 -1.75 6.04
CA SER A 20 -19.80 -1.40 5.20
C SER A 20 -18.50 -1.61 5.96
N SER A 21 -17.45 -1.99 5.24
CA SER A 21 -16.10 -2.09 5.77
C SER A 21 -15.62 -0.74 6.32
N ASP A 22 -14.93 -0.75 7.46
CA ASP A 22 -14.26 0.43 8.01
C ASP A 22 -13.39 1.09 6.93
N ILE A 23 -13.73 2.34 6.58
CA ILE A 23 -13.03 3.11 5.55
C ILE A 23 -11.55 3.27 5.86
N VAL A 24 -11.19 3.40 7.15
CA VAL A 24 -9.80 3.49 7.59
C VAL A 24 -9.08 2.18 7.27
N ALA A 25 -9.67 1.04 7.63
CA ALA A 25 -9.13 -0.27 7.29
C ALA A 25 -8.97 -0.47 5.77
N VAL A 26 -9.95 -0.05 4.96
CA VAL A 26 -9.88 -0.12 3.49
C VAL A 26 -8.71 0.72 2.95
N ILE A 27 -8.53 1.94 3.44
CA ILE A 27 -7.44 2.83 3.03
C ILE A 27 -6.07 2.24 3.44
N LYS A 28 -5.95 1.67 4.64
CA LYS A 28 -4.75 0.96 5.11
C LYS A 28 -4.41 -0.23 4.21
N ALA A 29 -5.40 -1.08 3.90
CA ALA A 29 -5.23 -2.24 3.03
C ALA A 29 -4.78 -1.84 1.61
N ARG A 30 -5.36 -0.79 1.03
CA ARG A 30 -4.96 -0.26 -0.29
C ARG A 30 -3.52 0.25 -0.29
N ARG A 31 -3.10 0.98 0.74
CA ARG A 31 -1.71 1.46 0.91
C ARG A 31 -0.72 0.31 0.95
N ILE A 32 -0.99 -0.72 1.75
CA ILE A 32 -0.14 -1.91 1.86
C ILE A 32 -0.08 -2.67 0.52
N LYS A 33 -1.22 -2.82 -0.18
CA LYS A 33 -1.27 -3.45 -1.51
C LYS A 33 -0.38 -2.71 -2.50
N TRP A 34 -0.44 -1.38 -2.52
CA TRP A 34 0.38 -0.55 -3.41
C TRP A 34 1.87 -0.63 -3.06
N LEU A 35 2.23 -0.63 -1.77
CA LEU A 35 3.62 -0.88 -1.33
C LEU A 35 4.15 -2.21 -1.86
N GLY A 36 3.35 -3.28 -1.73
CA GLY A 36 3.70 -4.58 -2.28
C GLY A 36 3.88 -4.57 -3.80
N HIS A 37 3.04 -3.82 -4.52
CA HIS A 37 3.20 -3.64 -5.96
C HIS A 37 4.54 -2.97 -6.29
N ILE A 38 4.87 -1.85 -5.65
CA ILE A 38 6.13 -1.12 -5.89
C ILE A 38 7.35 -2.01 -5.61
N LEU A 39 7.33 -2.79 -4.53
CA LEU A 39 8.44 -3.70 -4.21
C LEU A 39 8.65 -4.81 -5.25
N ARG A 40 7.60 -5.19 -5.98
CA ARG A 40 7.67 -6.19 -7.07
C ARG A 40 7.98 -5.57 -8.44
N MET A 41 7.97 -4.25 -8.57
CA MET A 41 8.43 -3.59 -9.78
C MET A 41 9.93 -3.84 -9.97
N SER A 42 10.41 -3.70 -11.20
CA SER A 42 11.84 -3.74 -11.49
C SER A 42 12.58 -2.57 -10.82
N ASP A 43 13.86 -2.75 -10.52
CA ASP A 43 14.66 -1.78 -9.74
C ASP A 43 14.93 -0.47 -10.48
N ASP A 44 14.83 -0.46 -11.81
CA ASP A 44 14.93 0.72 -12.67
C ASP A 44 13.69 1.65 -12.57
N ARG A 45 12.59 1.19 -11.96
CA ARG A 45 11.38 2.00 -11.84
C ARG A 45 11.57 3.08 -10.78
N GLY A 46 11.37 4.33 -11.20
CA GLY A 46 11.50 5.50 -10.32
C GLY A 46 10.76 5.38 -8.99
N CYS A 47 9.55 4.79 -8.96
CA CYS A 47 8.82 4.57 -7.70
C CYS A 47 9.59 3.67 -6.72
N LYS A 48 10.22 2.59 -7.20
CA LYS A 48 10.99 1.67 -6.37
C LYS A 48 12.31 2.31 -5.93
N MET A 49 12.97 3.04 -6.83
CA MET A 49 14.14 3.86 -6.50
C MET A 49 13.84 4.88 -5.41
N ILE A 50 12.72 5.61 -5.49
CA ILE A 50 12.31 6.62 -4.50
C ILE A 50 11.98 6.00 -3.14
N ILE A 51 11.30 4.84 -3.11
CA ILE A 51 11.01 4.15 -1.84
C ILE A 51 12.29 3.65 -1.17
N ASN A 52 13.27 3.20 -1.96
CA ASN A 52 14.55 2.72 -1.45
C ASN A 52 15.52 3.87 -1.13
N SER A 53 15.34 5.04 -1.73
CA SER A 53 16.16 6.20 -1.45
C SER A 53 15.74 6.88 -0.14
N LYS A 54 16.73 7.42 0.57
CA LYS A 54 16.51 8.34 1.70
C LYS A 54 16.86 9.73 1.20
N PRO A 55 15.87 10.53 0.72
CA PRO A 55 16.17 11.85 0.22
C PRO A 55 16.77 12.71 1.35
N PRO A 56 17.95 13.32 1.17
CA PRO A 56 18.57 14.17 2.18
C PRO A 56 17.79 15.48 2.32
N GLY A 57 17.59 15.96 3.56
CA GLY A 57 17.03 17.29 3.83
C GLY A 57 16.22 17.39 5.14
N LYS A 58 16.20 18.59 5.73
CA LYS A 58 15.28 18.93 6.83
C LYS A 58 13.93 19.31 6.24
N LEU A 59 12.87 18.57 6.57
CA LEU A 59 11.51 18.90 6.15
C LEU A 59 11.03 20.19 6.85
N LYS A 60 10.31 21.05 6.13
CA LYS A 60 9.78 22.31 6.67
C LYS A 60 8.88 22.06 7.89
N LYS A 61 9.06 22.88 8.93
CA LYS A 61 8.24 22.87 10.16
C LYS A 61 6.76 23.11 9.79
N GLY A 62 5.85 22.24 10.22
CA GLY A 62 4.40 22.37 10.00
C GLY A 62 3.75 21.36 9.04
N ARG A 63 4.52 20.57 8.29
CA ARG A 63 3.98 19.45 7.47
C ARG A 63 3.83 18.19 8.35
N LEU A 64 2.74 17.44 8.15
CA LEU A 64 2.55 16.12 8.79
C LEU A 64 3.83 15.28 8.68
N LYS A 65 4.30 14.82 9.84
CA LYS A 65 5.67 14.33 10.08
C LYS A 65 6.05 13.04 9.36
N LEU A 66 5.09 12.34 8.74
CA LEU A 66 5.33 11.00 8.24
C LEU A 66 5.48 11.00 6.73
N ARG A 67 6.65 10.53 6.28
CA ARG A 67 6.87 10.16 4.88
C ARG A 67 5.89 9.02 4.59
N TRP A 68 5.31 8.96 3.39
CA TRP A 68 4.32 7.92 3.04
C TRP A 68 4.77 6.50 3.43
N ILE A 69 6.06 6.18 3.29
CA ILE A 69 6.61 4.88 3.71
C ILE A 69 6.54 4.65 5.23
N GLU A 70 6.73 5.68 6.05
CA GLU A 70 6.63 5.62 7.52
C GLU A 70 5.18 5.42 7.96
N ASP A 71 4.22 6.02 7.25
CA ASP A 71 2.79 5.76 7.47
C ASP A 71 2.44 4.29 7.21
N VAL A 72 2.91 3.73 6.08
CA VAL A 72 2.65 2.32 5.77
C VAL A 72 3.38 1.38 6.72
N GLU A 73 4.60 1.72 7.15
CA GLU A 73 5.32 0.98 8.19
C GLU A 73 4.57 1.01 9.54
N SER A 74 3.97 2.15 9.91
CA SER A 74 3.10 2.27 11.09
C SER A 74 1.85 1.40 10.97
N ASP A 75 1.18 1.40 9.81
CA ASP A 75 0.01 0.55 9.56
C ASP A 75 0.38 -0.95 9.69
N LEU A 76 1.50 -1.36 9.08
CA LEU A 76 1.99 -2.74 9.17
C LEU A 76 2.35 -3.12 10.61
N LYS A 77 2.92 -2.19 11.38
CA LYS A 77 3.22 -2.39 12.80
C LYS A 77 1.95 -2.54 13.63
N GLN A 78 0.92 -1.72 13.40
CA GLN A 78 -0.39 -1.83 14.05
C GLN A 78 -1.05 -3.18 13.73
N MET A 79 -0.85 -3.71 12.52
CA MET A 79 -1.34 -5.03 12.11
C MET A 79 -0.45 -6.21 12.58
N GLY A 80 0.64 -5.95 13.31
CA GLY A 80 1.57 -6.99 13.76
C GLY A 80 2.44 -7.61 12.65
N VAL A 81 2.45 -7.03 11.45
CA VAL A 81 3.20 -7.56 10.29
C VAL A 81 4.66 -7.15 10.38
N ARG A 82 5.49 -8.08 10.87
CA ARG A 82 6.96 -7.93 10.88
C ARG A 82 7.61 -8.51 9.62
N GLY A 83 8.81 -8.02 9.29
CA GLY A 83 9.61 -8.51 8.16
C GLY A 83 8.93 -8.33 6.80
N TRP A 84 8.10 -7.28 6.66
CA TRP A 84 7.24 -7.06 5.50
C TRP A 84 8.01 -6.93 4.18
N ARG A 85 9.24 -6.38 4.20
CA ARG A 85 10.10 -6.29 3.00
C ARG A 85 10.34 -7.64 2.35
N ARG A 86 10.78 -8.62 3.15
CA ARG A 86 10.97 -10.02 2.70
C ARG A 86 9.66 -10.65 2.25
N LYS A 87 8.58 -10.48 3.04
CA LYS A 87 7.25 -11.04 2.71
C LYS A 87 6.69 -10.50 1.40
N ALA A 88 7.00 -9.26 1.04
CA ALA A 88 6.52 -8.63 -0.19
C ALA A 88 7.29 -9.08 -1.44
N GLN A 89 8.56 -9.47 -1.29
CA GLN A 89 9.44 -9.97 -2.36
C GLN A 89 9.15 -11.42 -2.75
N ASN A 90 8.75 -12.27 -1.80
CA ASN A 90 8.63 -13.73 -1.96
C ASN A 90 7.39 -14.23 -2.75
N ARG A 91 6.97 -13.55 -3.81
CA ARG A 91 5.97 -14.10 -4.76
C ARG A 91 6.54 -14.40 -6.15
N ILE A 92 7.85 -14.26 -6.32
CA ILE A 92 8.57 -14.46 -7.60
C ILE A 92 8.93 -15.95 -7.78
N GLY A 93 7.96 -16.84 -7.56
CA GLY A 93 8.14 -18.29 -7.74
C GLY A 93 7.44 -18.87 -8.97
N GLU A 94 6.55 -18.11 -9.62
CA GLU A 94 5.64 -18.70 -10.63
C GLU A 94 5.48 -17.84 -11.90
N THR A 95 6.45 -16.99 -12.23
CA THR A 95 6.45 -16.34 -13.55
C THR A 95 7.86 -16.10 -14.07
N GLY A 96 8.29 -16.94 -15.02
CA GLY A 96 9.17 -16.45 -16.09
C GLY A 96 10.59 -16.98 -16.17
N HIS A 97 10.85 -18.28 -15.93
CA HIS A 97 11.94 -18.94 -16.67
C HIS A 97 11.43 -19.29 -18.08
N ARG A 98 11.32 -18.28 -18.96
CA ARG A 98 11.39 -18.53 -20.41
C ARG A 98 12.83 -18.26 -20.82
N SER A 99 13.62 -19.33 -20.81
CA SER A 99 14.97 -19.35 -21.36
C SER A 99 14.94 -18.77 -22.77
N GLN A 100 15.76 -17.75 -23.01
CA GLN A 100 16.08 -17.29 -24.35
C GLN A 100 17.01 -18.35 -24.97
N GLU A 101 16.46 -19.30 -25.72
CA GLU A 101 17.27 -20.11 -26.63
C GLU A 101 17.74 -19.20 -27.77
N LYS A 102 19.06 -18.98 -27.84
CA LYS A 102 19.70 -18.33 -28.99
C LYS A 102 19.64 -19.29 -30.18
N PRO A 103 19.21 -18.87 -31.38
CA PRO A 103 19.29 -19.73 -32.55
C PRO A 103 20.76 -19.87 -32.97
N ARG A 104 21.24 -21.11 -33.12
CA ARG A 104 22.48 -21.39 -33.84
C ARG A 104 22.21 -21.16 -35.33
N LEU A 105 22.95 -20.23 -35.94
CA LEU A 105 22.99 -20.11 -37.38
C LEU A 105 23.91 -21.22 -37.92
N HIS A 106 23.42 -21.96 -38.92
CA HIS A 106 24.23 -22.77 -39.82
C HIS A 106 24.72 -21.90 -40.98
#